data_AF-A0AAU4JNN3-F1
#
_entry.id   AF-A0AAU4JNN3-F1
#
_cell.length_a   1.000
_cell.length_b   1.000
_cell.length_c   1.000
_cell.angle_alpha   90.00
_cell.angle_beta   90.00
_cell.angle_gamma   90.00
#
_symmetry.space_group_name_H-M   'P 1'
#
loop_
_entity.id
_entity.type
_entity.pdbx_description
1 polymer ?
#
loop_
_entity_poly.entity_id
_entity_poly.type
_entity_poly.pdbx_seq_one_letter_code
_entity_poly.pdbx_strand_id
1 'polypeptide(L)'
;MTATLTVAASARPTPSSTHGRRRALLALARFESVRMLRHPLTIAAALLFLGPWLWGSLSGSANRYPVLPDELITIQLLALPILGGSALIVANLVTLRAHRHHVDASYDVLVLPPAWRVGGFLLALLPLAGLSLLLVGVRVGVSAALPGAAGSVDVAAMLTPSALTLLLGAVGVLAGVLIRSVLVAPLLVLLVLVLEYAAIMVTTLMLIGTGWRFLFPVYISEFPAPVPAGVSDRPAARHLVYLVGITVLLVAAAVARAHARRSVVAAGLAVGLILTVGGGLAQSRPDPDIAVARATVKDRPASIQSCVPRGDVTYCYFEGFDGFVPGWESVVTAVRAVVPDSAASSGPPLAVRQRALAEEISAGGSGSVAEAMQAVAAWKVEDAAAGTPEAVRVDTAWGDDRAAAALAAEVAYRLMAAKAFDGGNFLCGARAALLVWLVGRASPTTLAGMRSLDETSTGALVFSDVSGLYGILAPDRAAAPALELLERQSDEVPPLVERHWAELTAPDTPLERFGAIFGVPIQPLAPDADAPPCVP
;
A
#
# COMPACT_ATOMS: atom_id res chain seq x y z
N MET A 1 -76.14 -23.04 42.09
CA MET A 1 -75.07 -23.85 41.48
C MET A 1 -73.86 -22.96 41.30
N THR A 2 -72.87 -23.08 42.18
CA THR A 2 -71.68 -22.23 42.22
C THR A 2 -70.51 -23.11 41.81
N ALA A 3 -69.99 -22.91 40.60
CA ALA A 3 -68.87 -23.70 40.08
C ALA A 3 -67.56 -23.13 40.61
N THR A 4 -66.91 -23.86 41.51
CA THR A 4 -65.58 -23.56 42.03
C THR A 4 -64.55 -23.94 40.97
N LEU A 5 -63.91 -22.95 40.35
CA LEU A 5 -62.75 -23.16 39.46
C LEU A 5 -61.52 -23.50 40.32
N THR A 6 -61.17 -24.78 40.39
CA THR A 6 -59.86 -25.24 40.87
C THR A 6 -58.78 -24.81 39.88
N VAL A 7 -58.04 -23.76 40.23
CA VAL A 7 -56.81 -23.37 39.54
C VAL A 7 -55.77 -24.47 39.76
N ALA A 8 -55.47 -25.24 38.72
CA ALA A 8 -54.41 -26.23 38.75
C ALA A 8 -53.08 -25.52 39.04
N ALA A 9 -52.36 -25.99 40.07
CA ALA A 9 -51.05 -25.48 40.42
C ALA A 9 -50.09 -25.66 39.24
N SER A 10 -49.69 -24.55 38.62
CA SER A 10 -48.73 -24.53 37.53
C SER A 10 -47.41 -25.14 38.00
N ALA A 11 -47.03 -26.28 37.43
CA ALA A 11 -45.77 -26.94 37.73
C ALA A 11 -44.61 -25.97 37.49
N ARG A 12 -43.74 -25.79 38.51
CA ARG A 12 -42.55 -24.93 38.37
C ARG A 12 -41.70 -25.46 37.20
N PRO A 13 -41.35 -24.63 36.22
CA PRO A 13 -40.47 -25.05 35.14
C PRO A 13 -39.14 -25.50 35.73
N THR A 14 -38.77 -26.77 35.48
CA THR A 14 -37.46 -27.31 35.82
C THR A 14 -36.37 -26.45 35.15
N PRO A 15 -35.32 -26.04 35.89
CA PRO A 15 -34.27 -25.21 35.32
C PRO A 15 -33.62 -25.93 34.14
N SER A 16 -33.58 -25.26 32.98
CA SER A 16 -32.97 -25.80 31.77
C SER A 16 -31.51 -26.22 32.04
N SER A 17 -31.18 -27.46 31.70
CA SER A 17 -29.83 -28.00 31.87
C SER A 17 -28.81 -27.17 31.09
N THR A 18 -27.58 -27.07 31.60
CA THR A 18 -26.48 -26.31 31.00
C THR A 18 -26.23 -26.72 29.54
N HIS A 19 -26.47 -27.99 29.20
CA HIS A 19 -26.41 -28.52 27.84
C HIS A 19 -27.49 -27.93 26.91
N GLY A 20 -28.72 -27.75 27.39
CA GLY A 20 -29.78 -27.11 26.63
C GLY A 20 -29.46 -25.65 26.27
N ARG A 21 -28.84 -24.92 27.21
CA ARG A 21 -28.45 -23.51 27.00
C ARG A 21 -27.33 -23.35 25.96
N ARG A 22 -26.31 -24.22 26.00
CA ARG A 22 -25.23 -24.22 25.01
C ARG A 22 -25.74 -24.53 23.60
N ARG A 23 -26.64 -25.51 23.45
CA ARG A 23 -27.24 -25.82 22.14
C ARG A 23 -28.08 -24.64 21.63
N ALA A 24 -28.87 -24.01 22.49
CA ALA A 24 -29.68 -22.85 22.12
C ALA A 24 -28.82 -21.64 21.70
N LEU A 25 -27.70 -21.41 22.40
CA LEU A 25 -26.69 -20.40 22.04
C LEU A 25 -26.12 -20.64 20.64
N LEU A 26 -25.65 -21.86 20.37
CA LEU A 26 -25.05 -22.21 19.08
C LEU A 26 -26.09 -22.17 17.94
N ALA A 27 -27.33 -22.58 18.22
CA ALA A 27 -28.43 -22.47 17.26
C ALA A 27 -28.73 -21.00 16.91
N LEU A 28 -28.76 -20.11 17.92
CA LEU A 28 -28.91 -18.67 17.71
C LEU A 28 -27.73 -18.11 16.91
N ALA A 29 -26.50 -18.43 17.31
CA ALA A 29 -25.30 -17.97 16.61
C ALA A 29 -25.32 -18.40 15.13
N ARG A 30 -25.63 -19.66 14.83
CA ARG A 30 -25.75 -20.17 13.47
C ARG A 30 -26.83 -19.44 12.67
N PHE A 31 -28.01 -19.25 13.27
CA PHE A 31 -29.12 -18.56 12.61
C PHE A 31 -28.74 -17.11 12.27
N GLU A 32 -28.15 -16.40 13.23
CA GLU A 32 -27.73 -15.02 13.01
C GLU A 32 -26.57 -14.91 12.04
N SER A 33 -25.58 -15.81 12.09
CA SER A 33 -24.48 -15.83 11.12
C SER A 33 -24.95 -15.93 9.68
N VAL A 34 -25.89 -16.84 9.39
CA VAL A 34 -26.45 -16.99 8.03
C VAL A 34 -27.15 -15.70 7.61
N ARG A 35 -27.87 -15.05 8.53
CA ARG A 35 -28.57 -13.80 8.24
C ARG A 35 -27.63 -12.62 8.06
N MET A 36 -26.54 -12.56 8.83
CA MET A 36 -25.50 -11.54 8.70
C MET A 36 -24.80 -11.69 7.35
N LEU A 37 -24.37 -12.89 6.98
CA LEU A 37 -23.72 -13.16 5.69
C LEU A 37 -24.62 -12.82 4.49
N ARG A 38 -25.93 -13.07 4.60
CA ARG A 38 -26.91 -12.76 3.55
C ARG A 38 -27.44 -11.33 3.61
N HIS A 39 -26.98 -10.51 4.55
CA HIS A 39 -27.45 -9.14 4.66
C HIS A 39 -27.00 -8.34 3.44
N PRO A 40 -27.88 -7.54 2.80
CA PRO A 40 -27.51 -6.78 1.60
C PRO A 40 -26.27 -5.91 1.78
N LEU A 41 -26.11 -5.31 2.97
CA LEU A 41 -24.92 -4.52 3.30
C LEU A 41 -23.62 -5.35 3.33
N THR A 42 -23.64 -6.59 3.82
CA THR A 42 -22.45 -7.46 3.83
C THR A 42 -22.08 -7.89 2.42
N ILE A 43 -23.07 -8.20 1.58
CA ILE A 43 -22.86 -8.51 0.17
C ILE A 43 -22.28 -7.29 -0.56
N ALA A 44 -22.88 -6.11 -0.36
CA ALA A 44 -22.39 -4.86 -0.94
C ALA A 44 -20.96 -4.54 -0.49
N ALA A 45 -20.62 -4.76 0.79
CA ALA A 45 -19.27 -4.57 1.31
C ALA A 45 -18.27 -5.54 0.67
N ALA A 46 -18.62 -6.81 0.49
CA ALA A 46 -17.75 -7.77 -0.21
C ALA A 46 -17.51 -7.37 -1.66
N LEU A 47 -18.56 -6.91 -2.36
CA LEU A 47 -18.45 -6.40 -3.73
C LEU A 47 -17.63 -5.11 -3.81
N LEU A 48 -17.79 -4.19 -2.86
CA LEU A 48 -17.02 -2.94 -2.82
C LEU A 48 -15.54 -3.19 -2.48
N PHE A 49 -15.27 -4.22 -1.67
CA PHE A 49 -13.91 -4.60 -1.31
C PHE A 49 -13.15 -5.25 -2.49
N LEU A 50 -13.80 -6.14 -3.25
CA LEU A 50 -13.17 -6.82 -4.40
C LEU A 50 -13.32 -6.07 -5.72
N GLY A 51 -14.38 -5.28 -5.88
CA GLY A 51 -14.79 -4.67 -7.15
C GLY A 51 -13.70 -3.82 -7.80
N PRO A 52 -13.11 -2.82 -7.11
CA PRO A 52 -12.04 -2.00 -7.67
C PRO A 52 -10.81 -2.82 -8.07
N TRP A 53 -10.45 -3.82 -7.27
CA TRP A 53 -9.31 -4.70 -7.55
C TRP A 53 -9.56 -5.60 -8.76
N LEU A 54 -10.74 -6.21 -8.85
CA LEU A 54 -11.16 -7.02 -10.01
C LEU A 54 -11.27 -6.16 -11.27
N TRP A 55 -11.83 -4.97 -11.16
CA TRP A 55 -11.92 -4.03 -12.27
C TRP A 55 -10.54 -3.70 -12.80
N GLY A 56 -9.60 -3.29 -11.94
CA GLY A 56 -8.22 -3.01 -12.33
C GLY A 56 -7.54 -4.22 -12.99
N SER A 57 -7.79 -5.42 -12.47
CA SER A 57 -7.26 -6.66 -13.03
C SER A 57 -7.79 -6.94 -14.43
N LEU A 58 -9.09 -6.71 -14.66
CA LEU A 58 -9.75 -6.94 -15.95
C LEU A 58 -9.46 -5.84 -16.98
N SER A 59 -9.28 -4.59 -16.55
CA SER A 59 -8.92 -3.46 -17.42
C SER A 59 -7.43 -3.43 -17.78
N GLY A 60 -6.62 -4.35 -17.24
CA GLY A 60 -5.18 -4.37 -17.45
C GLY A 60 -4.41 -3.28 -16.69
N SER A 61 -5.08 -2.57 -15.77
CA SER A 61 -4.47 -1.51 -14.94
C SER A 61 -4.09 -2.00 -13.54
N ALA A 62 -4.20 -3.30 -13.26
CA ALA A 62 -3.74 -3.88 -12.01
C ALA A 62 -2.22 -3.85 -11.93
N ASN A 63 -1.73 -3.67 -10.70
CA ASN A 63 -0.31 -3.76 -10.42
C ASN A 63 0.21 -5.18 -10.71
N ARG A 64 1.02 -5.32 -11.76
CA ARG A 64 1.67 -6.59 -12.15
C ARG A 64 2.85 -6.94 -11.25
N TYR A 65 3.31 -5.99 -10.45
CA TYR A 65 4.47 -6.09 -9.57
C TYR A 65 4.10 -5.67 -8.14
N PRO A 66 3.14 -6.38 -7.50
CA PRO A 66 2.71 -6.02 -6.15
C PRO A 66 3.83 -6.26 -5.15
N VAL A 67 4.09 -5.28 -4.28
CA VAL A 67 4.91 -5.50 -3.08
C VAL A 67 3.98 -5.96 -1.96
N LEU A 68 4.03 -7.25 -1.64
CA LEU A 68 3.02 -7.92 -0.80
C LEU A 68 2.86 -7.28 0.60
N PRO A 69 3.93 -6.88 1.31
CA PRO A 69 3.78 -6.17 2.58
C PRO A 69 3.04 -4.84 2.46
N ASP A 70 3.18 -4.13 1.33
CA ASP A 70 2.54 -2.83 1.11
C ASP A 70 1.08 -3.00 0.66
N GLU A 71 0.82 -3.98 -0.20
CA GLU A 71 -0.54 -4.37 -0.60
C GLU A 71 -1.39 -4.76 0.62
N LEU A 72 -0.80 -5.44 1.61
CA LEU A 72 -1.47 -5.79 2.87
C LEU A 72 -1.85 -4.56 3.71
N ILE A 73 -1.10 -3.46 3.64
CA ILE A 73 -1.46 -2.20 4.30
C ILE A 73 -2.68 -1.60 3.61
N THR A 74 -2.63 -1.49 2.29
CA THR A 74 -3.75 -0.98 1.47
C THR A 74 -5.02 -1.80 1.71
N ILE A 75 -4.89 -3.12 1.81
CA ILE A 75 -6.00 -4.02 2.15
C ILE A 75 -6.57 -3.72 3.55
N GLN A 76 -5.71 -3.46 4.55
CA GLN A 76 -6.17 -3.13 5.92
C GLN A 76 -6.94 -1.81 5.96
N LEU A 77 -6.42 -0.78 5.27
CA LEU A 77 -7.06 0.54 5.13
C LEU A 77 -8.44 0.43 4.45
N LEU A 78 -8.58 -0.43 3.44
CA LEU A 78 -9.88 -0.67 2.80
C LEU A 78 -10.81 -1.53 3.68
N ALA A 79 -10.28 -2.55 4.34
CA ALA A 79 -11.07 -3.51 5.09
C ALA A 79 -11.71 -2.90 6.35
N LEU A 80 -11.03 -1.97 7.04
CA LEU A 80 -11.54 -1.34 8.25
C LEU A 80 -12.92 -0.67 8.02
N PRO A 81 -13.07 0.31 7.11
CA PRO A 81 -14.35 0.96 6.88
C PRO A 81 -15.34 0.09 6.12
N ILE A 82 -14.89 -0.73 5.16
CA ILE A 82 -15.79 -1.51 4.30
C ILE A 82 -16.27 -2.76 5.02
N LEU A 83 -15.36 -3.69 5.32
CA LEU A 83 -15.72 -4.98 5.92
C LEU A 83 -16.07 -4.81 7.40
N GLY A 84 -15.22 -4.10 8.15
CA GLY A 84 -15.45 -3.83 9.57
C GLY A 84 -16.65 -2.90 9.81
N GLY A 85 -16.81 -1.83 9.04
CA GLY A 85 -17.98 -0.95 9.15
C GLY A 85 -19.29 -1.66 8.82
N SER A 86 -19.30 -2.55 7.80
CA SER A 86 -20.47 -3.38 7.52
C SER A 86 -20.80 -4.34 8.68
N ALA A 87 -19.79 -4.96 9.29
CA ALA A 87 -19.96 -5.85 10.44
C ALA A 87 -20.51 -5.09 11.65
N LEU A 88 -20.04 -3.86 11.90
CA LEU A 88 -20.56 -2.97 12.96
C LEU A 88 -22.05 -2.72 12.77
N ILE A 89 -22.47 -2.28 11.58
CA ILE A 89 -23.87 -1.97 11.27
C ILE A 89 -24.73 -3.22 11.39
N VAL A 90 -24.34 -4.31 10.73
CA VAL A 90 -25.12 -5.55 10.72
C VAL A 90 -25.24 -6.14 12.13
N ALA A 91 -24.17 -6.15 12.92
CA ALA A 91 -24.19 -6.64 14.30
C ALA A 91 -25.09 -5.79 15.21
N ASN A 92 -25.07 -4.46 15.05
CA ASN A 92 -25.96 -3.56 15.76
C ASN A 92 -27.43 -3.81 15.40
N LEU A 93 -27.75 -3.93 14.11
CA LEU A 93 -29.12 -4.19 13.64
C LEU A 93 -29.66 -5.56 14.11
N VAL A 94 -28.79 -6.58 14.16
CA VAL A 94 -29.15 -7.90 14.72
C VAL A 94 -29.46 -7.78 16.21
N THR A 95 -28.61 -7.09 16.96
CA THR A 95 -28.77 -6.90 18.41
C THR A 95 -30.05 -6.12 18.74
N LEU A 96 -30.40 -5.11 17.93
CA LEU A 96 -31.59 -4.29 18.11
C LEU A 96 -32.86 -4.90 17.52
N ARG A 97 -32.80 -6.08 16.90
CA ARG A 97 -33.94 -6.64 16.16
C ARG A 97 -35.22 -6.73 16.99
N ALA A 98 -35.13 -7.27 18.21
CA ALA A 98 -36.28 -7.43 19.08
C ALA A 98 -36.94 -6.08 19.38
N HIS A 99 -36.11 -5.08 19.64
CA HIS A 99 -36.54 -3.72 19.92
C HIS A 99 -37.22 -3.05 18.73
N ARG A 100 -36.59 -3.12 17.54
CA ARG A 100 -37.13 -2.52 16.31
C ARG A 100 -38.48 -3.10 15.87
N HIS A 101 -38.74 -4.36 16.22
CA HIS A 101 -40.00 -5.03 15.90
C HIS A 101 -40.96 -5.07 17.09
N HIS A 102 -40.65 -4.39 18.20
CA HIS A 102 -41.47 -4.35 19.41
C HIS A 102 -41.81 -5.74 19.99
N VAL A 103 -40.89 -6.70 19.85
CA VAL A 103 -41.04 -8.08 20.35
C VAL A 103 -40.16 -8.36 21.57
N ASP A 104 -39.69 -7.33 22.25
CA ASP A 104 -38.86 -7.44 23.46
C ASP A 104 -39.54 -8.35 24.52
N ALA A 105 -40.83 -8.14 24.77
CA ALA A 105 -41.61 -8.93 25.72
C ALA A 105 -41.68 -10.42 25.35
N SER A 106 -41.79 -10.74 24.06
CA SER A 106 -41.77 -12.15 23.60
C SER A 106 -40.38 -12.78 23.76
N TYR A 107 -39.32 -11.99 23.60
CA TYR A 107 -37.94 -12.44 23.80
C TYR A 107 -37.59 -12.64 25.28
N ASP A 108 -38.21 -11.90 26.19
CA ASP A 108 -37.98 -12.04 27.64
C ASP A 108 -38.59 -13.32 28.22
N VAL A 109 -39.57 -13.91 27.53
CA VAL A 109 -40.17 -15.21 27.89
C VAL A 109 -39.36 -16.40 27.33
N LEU A 110 -38.42 -16.16 26.40
CA LEU A 110 -37.60 -17.23 25.81
C LEU A 110 -36.57 -17.82 26.80
N VAL A 111 -36.22 -19.09 26.57
CA VAL A 111 -35.34 -19.92 27.43
C VAL A 111 -33.90 -19.38 27.58
N LEU A 112 -33.46 -18.46 26.71
CA LEU A 112 -32.09 -17.92 26.69
C LEU A 112 -31.98 -16.62 27.50
N PRO A 113 -31.23 -16.62 28.63
CA PRO A 113 -30.97 -15.40 29.40
C PRO A 113 -30.23 -14.34 28.57
N PRO A 114 -30.32 -13.05 28.93
CA PRO A 114 -29.73 -11.95 28.16
C PRO A 114 -28.24 -12.14 27.82
N ALA A 115 -27.42 -12.56 28.79
CA ALA A 115 -26.00 -12.83 28.57
C ALA A 115 -25.72 -13.91 27.52
N TRP A 116 -26.55 -14.97 27.46
CA TRP A 116 -26.41 -16.03 26.46
C TRP A 116 -26.86 -15.55 25.08
N ARG A 117 -27.86 -14.66 25.01
CA ARG A 117 -28.29 -14.06 23.75
C ARG A 117 -27.19 -13.17 23.15
N VAL A 118 -26.60 -12.30 23.97
CA VAL A 118 -25.45 -11.46 23.55
C VAL A 118 -24.25 -12.32 23.16
N GLY A 119 -23.97 -13.39 23.92
CA GLY A 119 -22.96 -14.38 23.52
C GLY A 119 -23.24 -15.00 22.15
N GLY A 120 -24.51 -15.23 21.82
CA GLY A 120 -24.92 -15.75 20.50
C GLY A 120 -24.66 -14.77 19.38
N PHE A 121 -24.96 -13.48 19.60
CA PHE A 121 -24.66 -12.41 18.64
C PHE A 121 -23.15 -12.23 18.43
N LEU A 122 -22.35 -12.33 19.49
CA LEU A 122 -20.89 -12.25 19.40
C LEU A 122 -20.28 -13.45 18.66
N LEU A 123 -20.74 -14.67 18.94
CA LEU A 123 -20.33 -15.86 18.17
C LEU A 123 -20.75 -15.77 16.70
N ALA A 124 -21.87 -15.09 16.41
CA ALA A 124 -22.35 -14.91 15.05
C ALA A 124 -21.43 -14.06 14.17
N LEU A 125 -20.46 -13.33 14.76
CA LEU A 125 -19.45 -12.54 14.06
C LEU A 125 -18.36 -13.42 13.41
N LEU A 126 -18.14 -14.65 13.90
CA LEU A 126 -17.05 -15.50 13.40
C LEU A 126 -17.13 -15.77 11.90
N PRO A 127 -18.30 -16.03 11.29
CA PRO A 127 -18.38 -16.21 9.85
C PRO A 127 -18.18 -14.91 9.04
N LEU A 128 -18.45 -13.74 9.60
CA LEU A 128 -18.08 -12.46 8.95
C LEU A 128 -16.57 -12.29 8.92
N ALA A 129 -15.88 -12.63 10.00
CA ALA A 129 -14.42 -12.64 10.05
C ALA A 129 -13.84 -13.70 9.12
N GLY A 130 -14.45 -14.88 9.04
CA GLY A 130 -14.07 -15.93 8.07
C GLY A 130 -14.27 -15.49 6.62
N LEU A 131 -15.34 -14.75 6.31
CA LEU A 131 -15.54 -14.14 5.00
C LEU A 131 -14.44 -13.09 4.71
N SER A 132 -14.15 -12.21 5.67
CA SER A 132 -13.05 -11.23 5.54
C SER A 132 -11.72 -11.92 5.23
N LEU A 133 -11.38 -12.98 5.99
CA LEU A 133 -10.18 -13.79 5.76
C LEU A 133 -10.17 -14.43 4.37
N LEU A 134 -11.30 -14.96 3.91
CA LEU A 134 -11.41 -15.55 2.58
C LEU A 134 -11.17 -14.50 1.48
N LEU A 135 -11.82 -13.33 1.57
CA LEU A 135 -11.69 -12.27 0.57
C LEU A 135 -10.26 -11.74 0.51
N VAL A 136 -9.64 -11.50 1.67
CA VAL A 136 -8.24 -11.07 1.78
C VAL A 136 -7.30 -12.16 1.28
N GLY A 137 -7.49 -13.40 1.71
CA GLY A 137 -6.66 -14.54 1.31
C GLY A 137 -6.71 -14.81 -0.20
N VAL A 138 -7.88 -14.66 -0.83
CA VAL A 138 -8.00 -14.76 -2.30
C VAL A 138 -7.24 -13.62 -2.97
N ARG A 139 -7.43 -12.36 -2.55
CA ARG A 139 -6.74 -11.21 -3.14
C ARG A 139 -5.22 -11.33 -3.01
N VAL A 140 -4.73 -11.59 -1.80
CA VAL A 140 -3.29 -11.75 -1.52
C VAL A 140 -2.72 -12.98 -2.22
N GLY A 141 -3.45 -14.10 -2.24
CA GLY A 141 -3.01 -15.32 -2.92
C GLY A 141 -2.87 -15.14 -4.42
N VAL A 142 -3.79 -14.41 -5.06
CA VAL A 142 -3.68 -14.06 -6.48
C VAL A 142 -2.52 -13.11 -6.72
N SER A 143 -2.36 -12.07 -5.89
CA SER A 143 -1.22 -11.14 -6.00
C SER A 143 0.12 -11.83 -5.81
N ALA A 144 0.24 -12.75 -4.84
CA ALA A 144 1.46 -13.51 -4.57
C ALA A 144 1.78 -14.54 -5.67
N ALA A 145 0.79 -14.94 -6.47
CA ALA A 145 0.99 -15.83 -7.61
C ALA A 145 1.47 -15.08 -8.87
N LEU A 146 1.50 -13.74 -8.85
CA LEU A 146 2.03 -12.98 -9.98
C LEU A 146 3.55 -13.17 -10.07
N PRO A 147 4.12 -13.41 -11.27
CA PRO A 147 5.57 -13.56 -11.45
C PRO A 147 6.38 -12.33 -10.99
N GLY A 148 5.76 -11.15 -11.02
CA GLY A 148 6.36 -9.89 -10.59
C GLY A 148 6.17 -9.57 -9.11
N ALA A 149 5.53 -10.43 -8.31
CA ALA A 149 5.30 -10.16 -6.90
C ALA A 149 6.62 -10.04 -6.13
N ALA A 150 6.68 -9.10 -5.19
CA ALA A 150 7.85 -8.87 -4.35
C ALA A 150 7.52 -8.94 -2.85
N GLY A 151 8.50 -9.40 -2.08
CA GLY A 151 8.43 -9.60 -0.64
C GLY A 151 7.66 -10.86 -0.23
N SER A 152 7.37 -10.96 1.06
CA SER A 152 6.70 -12.12 1.67
C SER A 152 5.39 -11.72 2.34
N VAL A 153 4.44 -12.67 2.40
CA VAL A 153 3.19 -12.48 3.15
C VAL A 153 3.45 -12.73 4.64
N ASP A 154 3.21 -11.70 5.46
CA ASP A 154 3.11 -11.87 6.90
C ASP A 154 1.69 -12.34 7.27
N VAL A 155 1.59 -13.55 7.84
CA VAL A 155 0.33 -14.17 8.25
C VAL A 155 -0.39 -13.31 9.30
N ALA A 156 0.32 -12.69 10.23
CA ALA A 156 -0.31 -11.84 11.23
C ALA A 156 -0.92 -10.59 10.59
N ALA A 157 -0.21 -9.97 9.63
CA ALA A 157 -0.75 -8.84 8.86
C ALA A 157 -1.96 -9.26 8.01
N MET A 158 -1.95 -10.45 7.43
CA MET A 158 -3.08 -11.02 6.67
C MET A 158 -4.32 -11.27 7.56
N LEU A 159 -4.13 -11.59 8.84
CA LEU A 159 -5.21 -11.79 9.81
C LEU A 159 -5.80 -10.48 10.34
N THR A 160 -5.09 -9.36 10.24
CA THR A 160 -5.53 -8.06 10.76
C THR A 160 -6.90 -7.61 10.24
N PRO A 161 -7.22 -7.66 8.93
CA PRO A 161 -8.57 -7.33 8.43
C PRO A 161 -9.71 -8.14 9.10
N SER A 162 -9.45 -9.40 9.40
CA SER A 162 -10.42 -10.29 10.07
C SER A 162 -10.58 -9.91 11.54
N ALA A 163 -9.47 -9.58 12.22
CA ALA A 163 -9.50 -9.05 13.58
C ALA A 163 -10.25 -7.71 13.66
N LEU A 164 -10.04 -6.80 12.70
CA LEU A 164 -10.77 -5.53 12.59
C LEU A 164 -12.27 -5.75 12.35
N THR A 165 -12.63 -6.76 11.56
CA THR A 165 -14.03 -7.15 11.35
C THR A 165 -14.69 -7.62 12.64
N LEU A 166 -13.99 -8.44 13.45
CA LEU A 166 -14.48 -8.86 14.77
C LEU A 166 -14.56 -7.68 15.75
N LEU A 167 -13.54 -6.83 15.78
CA LEU A 167 -13.45 -5.65 16.63
C LEU A 167 -14.67 -4.74 16.40
N LEU A 168 -14.90 -4.32 15.15
CA LEU A 168 -16.01 -3.42 14.81
C LEU A 168 -17.37 -4.11 14.93
N GLY A 169 -17.47 -5.41 14.65
CA GLY A 169 -18.65 -6.21 14.96
C GLY A 169 -18.98 -6.22 16.46
N ALA A 170 -17.98 -6.38 17.33
CA ALA A 170 -18.15 -6.34 18.78
C ALA A 170 -18.56 -4.94 19.27
N VAL A 171 -18.01 -3.87 18.68
CA VAL A 171 -18.50 -2.50 18.89
C VAL A 171 -19.99 -2.39 18.52
N GLY A 172 -20.40 -2.93 17.38
CA GLY A 172 -21.80 -2.93 16.93
C GLY A 172 -22.75 -3.62 17.92
N VAL A 173 -22.36 -4.80 18.44
CA VAL A 173 -23.12 -5.51 19.48
C VAL A 173 -23.18 -4.67 20.76
N LEU A 174 -22.03 -4.20 21.26
CA LEU A 174 -21.97 -3.39 22.48
C LEU A 174 -22.85 -2.14 22.37
N ALA A 175 -22.75 -1.41 21.27
CA ALA A 175 -23.57 -0.23 20.98
C ALA A 175 -25.06 -0.58 20.97
N GLY A 176 -25.45 -1.71 20.38
CA GLY A 176 -26.85 -2.15 20.35
C GLY A 176 -27.41 -2.52 21.72
N VAL A 177 -26.55 -3.02 22.63
CA VAL A 177 -26.94 -3.28 24.02
C VAL A 177 -27.02 -1.99 24.84
N LEU A 178 -26.16 -1.00 24.57
CA LEU A 178 -26.08 0.25 25.34
C LEU A 178 -27.10 1.31 24.91
N ILE A 179 -27.18 1.56 23.61
CA ILE A 179 -27.90 2.67 23.02
C ILE A 179 -28.90 2.04 22.05
N ARG A 180 -30.16 1.92 22.46
CA ARG A 180 -31.24 1.24 21.72
C ARG A 180 -31.67 2.01 20.47
N SER A 181 -30.74 2.36 19.60
CA SER A 181 -30.95 3.20 18.41
C SER A 181 -30.17 2.67 17.21
N VAL A 182 -30.87 2.59 16.07
CA VAL A 182 -30.31 2.14 14.78
C VAL A 182 -29.32 3.14 14.16
N LEU A 183 -29.38 4.41 14.58
CA LEU A 183 -28.52 5.47 14.04
C LEU A 183 -27.10 5.43 14.60
N VAL A 184 -26.90 4.76 15.74
CA VAL A 184 -25.61 4.73 16.43
C VAL A 184 -24.53 4.08 15.57
N ALA A 185 -24.86 2.97 14.91
CA ALA A 185 -23.88 2.25 14.11
C ALA A 185 -23.37 3.03 12.89
N PRO A 186 -24.24 3.62 12.04
CA PRO A 186 -23.77 4.49 10.95
C PRO A 186 -22.93 5.69 11.44
N LEU A 187 -23.31 6.32 12.57
CA LEU A 187 -22.53 7.42 13.15
C LEU A 187 -21.16 6.96 13.65
N LEU A 188 -21.07 5.76 14.22
CA LEU A 188 -19.77 5.18 14.61
C LEU A 188 -18.90 4.84 13.40
N VAL A 189 -19.48 4.36 12.29
CA VAL A 189 -18.73 4.15 11.04
C VAL A 189 -18.19 5.47 10.50
N LEU A 190 -19.01 6.53 10.51
CA LEU A 190 -18.55 7.87 10.13
C LEU A 190 -17.42 8.37 11.03
N LEU A 191 -17.54 8.15 12.35
CA LEU A 191 -16.48 8.50 13.30
C LEU A 191 -15.18 7.73 13.01
N VAL A 192 -15.26 6.43 12.72
CA VAL A 192 -14.09 5.62 12.35
C VAL A 192 -13.43 6.16 11.09
N LEU A 193 -14.21 6.50 10.05
CA LEU A 193 -13.70 7.11 8.82
C LEU A 193 -12.99 8.44 9.08
N VAL A 194 -13.57 9.31 9.92
CA VAL A 194 -12.97 10.60 10.29
C VAL A 194 -11.67 10.40 11.07
N LEU A 195 -11.65 9.46 12.02
CA LEU A 195 -10.46 9.15 12.82
C LEU A 195 -9.36 8.50 11.96
N GLU A 196 -9.71 7.64 11.03
CA GLU A 196 -8.78 7.03 10.08
C GLU A 196 -8.17 8.09 9.16
N TYR A 197 -9.01 8.95 8.56
CA TYR A 197 -8.52 10.07 7.75
C TYR A 197 -7.62 11.02 8.56
N ALA A 198 -8.03 11.37 9.78
CA ALA A 198 -7.21 12.19 10.68
C ALA A 198 -5.88 11.51 11.02
N ALA A 199 -5.88 10.19 11.28
CA ALA A 199 -4.66 9.42 11.54
C ALA A 199 -3.71 9.42 10.34
N ILE A 200 -4.25 9.22 9.12
CA ILE A 200 -3.48 9.31 7.87
C ILE A 200 -2.89 10.71 7.75
N MET A 201 -3.71 11.77 7.82
CA MET A 201 -3.23 13.14 7.70
C MET A 201 -2.19 13.51 8.75
N VAL A 202 -2.39 13.11 10.00
CA VAL A 202 -1.44 13.39 11.09
C VAL A 202 -0.12 12.64 10.91
N THR A 203 -0.17 11.40 10.40
CA THR A 203 1.03 10.60 10.12
C THR A 203 1.75 11.13 8.87
N THR A 204 1.03 11.45 7.79
CA THR A 204 1.60 12.00 6.56
C THR A 204 2.15 13.42 6.77
N LEU A 205 1.49 14.25 7.58
CA LEU A 205 2.00 15.56 7.99
C LEU A 205 2.98 15.46 9.18
N MET A 206 3.27 14.24 9.66
CA MET A 206 4.24 13.92 10.72
C MET A 206 4.09 14.80 11.98
N LEU A 207 2.84 15.08 12.37
CA LEU A 207 2.47 15.96 13.51
C LEU A 207 2.57 15.27 14.88
N ILE A 208 2.80 13.96 14.93
CA ILE A 208 2.90 13.16 16.17
C ILE A 208 4.12 12.24 16.07
N GLY A 209 4.83 12.04 17.19
CA GLY A 209 5.96 11.11 17.28
C GLY A 209 5.61 9.65 16.93
N THR A 210 6.60 8.94 16.39
CA THR A 210 6.52 7.58 15.81
C THR A 210 5.82 6.51 16.62
N GLY A 211 5.86 6.59 17.96
CA GLY A 211 5.35 5.53 18.82
C GLY A 211 3.82 5.40 18.85
N TRP A 212 3.08 6.49 18.63
CA TRP A 212 1.61 6.50 18.72
C TRP A 212 0.94 5.90 17.49
N ARG A 213 1.58 5.96 16.31
CA ARG A 213 1.01 5.45 15.06
C ARG A 213 0.67 3.97 15.12
N PHE A 214 1.42 3.21 15.92
CA PHE A 214 1.19 1.78 16.11
C PHE A 214 -0.12 1.50 16.85
N LEU A 215 -0.64 2.43 17.66
CA LEU A 215 -1.88 2.25 18.41
C LEU A 215 -3.14 2.45 17.54
N PHE A 216 -3.00 2.92 16.30
CA PHE A 216 -4.14 2.99 15.38
C PHE A 216 -4.61 1.59 14.99
N PRO A 217 -5.92 1.40 14.73
CA PRO A 217 -6.45 0.08 14.34
C PRO A 217 -5.79 -0.50 13.08
N VAL A 218 -5.30 0.37 12.20
CA VAL A 218 -4.62 0.06 10.94
C VAL A 218 -3.22 0.66 10.96
N TYR A 219 -2.27 -0.04 10.34
CA TYR A 219 -0.92 0.46 10.17
C TYR A 219 -0.87 1.47 9.02
N ILE A 220 -0.12 2.56 9.20
CA ILE A 220 0.16 3.56 8.17
C ILE A 220 1.65 3.52 7.87
N SER A 221 2.02 3.40 6.58
CA SER A 221 3.43 3.36 6.16
C SER A 221 4.14 4.67 6.52
N GLU A 222 5.36 4.54 7.02
CA GLU A 222 6.28 5.67 7.27
C GLU A 222 7.13 6.04 6.04
N PHE A 223 7.09 5.20 5.00
CA PHE A 223 7.92 5.34 3.81
C PHE A 223 7.06 5.69 2.58
N PRO A 224 7.56 6.56 1.69
CA PRO A 224 6.86 6.93 0.45
C PRO A 224 6.88 5.80 -0.59
N ALA A 225 7.83 4.87 -0.48
CA ALA A 225 7.96 3.68 -1.31
C ALA A 225 8.06 2.43 -0.42
N PRO A 226 7.73 1.23 -0.94
CA PRO A 226 7.92 -0.01 -0.20
C PRO A 226 9.37 -0.18 0.23
N VAL A 227 9.63 -0.86 1.34
CA VAL A 227 11.01 -1.12 1.80
C VAL A 227 11.24 -2.63 1.95
N PRO A 228 12.50 -3.10 1.90
CA PRO A 228 12.80 -4.50 2.19
C PRO A 228 12.26 -4.91 3.57
N ALA A 229 11.78 -6.15 3.68
CA ALA A 229 11.04 -6.59 4.86
C ALA A 229 11.82 -6.43 6.18
N GLY A 230 13.14 -6.68 6.16
CA GLY A 230 14.03 -6.55 7.32
C GLY A 230 14.29 -5.11 7.79
N VAL A 231 13.68 -4.11 7.15
CA VAL A 231 13.92 -2.68 7.36
C VAL A 231 12.68 -1.99 7.93
N SER A 232 11.53 -2.62 7.77
CA SER A 232 10.27 -2.10 8.25
C SER A 232 10.03 -2.57 9.67
N ASP A 233 9.88 -1.62 10.61
CA ASP A 233 9.54 -1.93 12.00
C ASP A 233 8.03 -2.22 12.07
N ARG A 234 7.64 -3.40 11.58
CA ARG A 234 6.23 -3.83 11.48
C ARG A 234 5.99 -4.99 12.44
N PRO A 235 5.61 -4.71 13.69
CA PRO A 235 5.33 -5.76 14.65
C PRO A 235 3.91 -6.34 14.44
N ALA A 236 3.61 -6.88 13.25
CA ALA A 236 2.25 -7.27 12.87
C ALA A 236 1.63 -8.29 13.84
N ALA A 237 2.42 -9.24 14.35
CA ALA A 237 1.96 -10.17 15.39
C ALA A 237 1.60 -9.46 16.70
N ARG A 238 2.38 -8.45 17.12
CA ARG A 238 2.13 -7.69 18.35
C ARG A 238 0.88 -6.80 18.18
N HIS A 239 0.72 -6.21 17.00
CA HIS A 239 -0.47 -5.44 16.62
C HIS A 239 -1.74 -6.31 16.60
N LEU A 240 -1.65 -7.50 16.04
CA LEU A 240 -2.77 -8.45 16.04
C LEU A 240 -3.16 -8.84 17.48
N VAL A 241 -2.19 -9.09 18.37
CA VAL A 241 -2.45 -9.34 19.80
C VAL A 241 -3.13 -8.15 20.47
N TYR A 242 -2.69 -6.92 20.18
CA TYR A 242 -3.31 -5.69 20.65
C TYR A 242 -4.79 -5.59 20.21
N LEU A 243 -5.09 -5.80 18.92
CA LEU A 243 -6.45 -5.77 18.39
C LEU A 243 -7.36 -6.87 18.98
N VAL A 244 -6.82 -8.08 19.15
CA VAL A 244 -7.52 -9.18 19.82
C VAL A 244 -7.81 -8.82 21.27
N GLY A 245 -6.86 -8.22 21.99
CA GLY A 245 -7.04 -7.73 23.35
C GLY A 245 -8.22 -6.75 23.46
N ILE A 246 -8.26 -5.74 22.58
CA ILE A 246 -9.36 -4.76 22.57
C ILE A 246 -10.69 -5.45 22.26
N THR A 247 -10.70 -6.36 21.29
CA THR A 247 -11.91 -7.13 20.95
C THR A 247 -12.43 -7.92 22.15
N VAL A 248 -11.54 -8.57 22.92
CA VAL A 248 -11.90 -9.30 24.15
C VAL A 248 -12.47 -8.35 25.21
N LEU A 249 -11.92 -7.15 25.37
CA LEU A 249 -12.46 -6.14 26.29
C LEU A 249 -13.88 -5.70 25.91
N LEU A 250 -14.13 -5.46 24.62
CA LEU A 250 -15.45 -5.10 24.12
C LEU A 250 -16.47 -6.25 24.31
N VAL A 251 -16.05 -7.48 24.03
CA VAL A 251 -16.84 -8.69 24.30
C VAL A 251 -17.19 -8.77 25.79
N ALA A 252 -16.22 -8.59 26.69
CA ALA A 252 -16.42 -8.61 28.13
C ALA A 252 -17.39 -7.52 28.58
N ALA A 253 -17.26 -6.30 28.05
CA ALA A 253 -18.17 -5.19 28.32
C ALA A 253 -19.61 -5.48 27.86
N ALA A 254 -19.78 -6.04 26.67
CA ALA A 254 -21.10 -6.38 26.12
C ALA A 254 -21.81 -7.44 26.98
N VAL A 255 -21.11 -8.51 27.36
CA VAL A 255 -21.70 -9.56 28.21
C VAL A 255 -21.91 -9.11 29.65
N ALA A 256 -21.05 -8.22 30.18
CA ALA A 256 -21.24 -7.59 31.48
C ALA A 256 -22.51 -6.75 31.51
N ARG A 257 -22.74 -5.95 30.46
CA ARG A 257 -23.97 -5.16 30.30
C ARG A 257 -25.23 -6.01 30.18
N ALA A 258 -25.09 -7.26 29.73
CA ALA A 258 -26.12 -8.28 29.67
C ALA A 258 -26.22 -9.16 30.94
N HIS A 259 -25.60 -8.74 32.04
CA HIS A 259 -25.64 -9.40 33.35
C HIS A 259 -25.04 -10.82 33.37
N ALA A 260 -23.94 -11.04 32.65
CA ALA A 260 -23.15 -12.27 32.77
C ALA A 260 -22.56 -12.45 34.18
N ARG A 261 -22.11 -13.68 34.49
CA ARG A 261 -21.47 -14.00 35.77
C ARG A 261 -20.21 -13.15 35.96
N ARG A 262 -20.06 -12.55 37.15
CA ARG A 262 -18.91 -11.68 37.49
C ARG A 262 -17.55 -12.34 37.23
N SER A 263 -17.40 -13.63 37.52
CA SER A 263 -16.15 -14.36 37.28
C SER A 263 -15.78 -14.45 35.79
N VAL A 264 -16.77 -14.61 34.91
CA VAL A 264 -16.55 -14.65 33.45
C VAL A 264 -16.15 -13.27 32.94
N VAL A 265 -16.83 -12.22 33.40
CA VAL A 265 -16.50 -10.83 33.06
C VAL A 265 -15.10 -10.47 33.54
N ALA A 266 -14.78 -10.77 34.80
CA ALA A 266 -13.47 -10.48 35.39
C ALA A 266 -12.34 -11.20 34.65
N ALA A 267 -12.51 -12.49 34.32
CA ALA A 267 -11.53 -13.23 33.53
C ALA A 267 -11.35 -12.62 32.13
N GLY A 268 -12.44 -12.27 31.44
CA GLY A 268 -12.38 -11.60 30.14
C GLY A 268 -11.68 -10.25 30.18
N LEU A 269 -11.99 -9.42 31.18
CA LEU A 269 -11.32 -8.13 31.39
C LEU A 269 -9.83 -8.30 31.69
N ALA A 270 -9.46 -9.26 32.55
CA ALA A 270 -8.06 -9.53 32.88
C ALA A 270 -7.26 -9.97 31.64
N VAL A 271 -7.78 -10.95 30.88
CA VAL A 271 -7.14 -11.42 29.64
C VAL A 271 -7.06 -10.29 28.61
N GLY A 272 -8.16 -9.57 28.38
CA GLY A 272 -8.20 -8.46 27.44
C GLY A 272 -7.19 -7.36 27.79
N LEU A 273 -7.10 -6.98 29.07
CA LEU A 273 -6.14 -5.96 29.54
C LEU A 273 -4.69 -6.42 29.34
N ILE A 274 -4.38 -7.68 29.68
CA ILE A 274 -3.04 -8.24 29.49
C ILE A 274 -2.64 -8.20 28.02
N LEU A 275 -3.53 -8.62 27.11
CA LEU A 275 -3.26 -8.63 25.67
C LEU A 275 -3.16 -7.22 25.09
N THR A 276 -4.06 -6.32 25.44
CA THR A 276 -4.05 -4.93 24.94
C THR A 276 -2.82 -4.17 25.43
N VAL A 277 -2.53 -4.20 26.73
CA VAL A 277 -1.38 -3.48 27.30
C VAL A 277 -0.07 -4.17 26.89
N GLY A 278 -0.02 -5.50 26.94
CA GLY A 278 1.15 -6.26 26.52
C GLY A 278 1.48 -6.07 25.04
N GLY A 279 0.49 -6.19 24.16
CA GLY A 279 0.62 -5.95 22.72
C GLY A 279 1.01 -4.51 22.43
N GLY A 280 0.28 -3.54 23.01
CA GLY A 280 0.55 -2.11 22.85
C GLY A 280 1.94 -1.69 23.33
N LEU A 281 2.41 -2.17 24.48
CA LEU A 281 3.77 -1.90 24.94
C LEU A 281 4.83 -2.59 24.09
N ALA A 282 4.57 -3.82 23.64
CA ALA A 282 5.53 -4.58 22.85
C ALA A 282 5.71 -4.01 21.45
N GLN A 283 4.68 -3.42 20.85
CA GLN A 283 4.77 -2.75 19.55
C GLN A 283 5.33 -1.32 19.62
N SER A 284 5.26 -0.65 20.77
CA SER A 284 5.85 0.69 20.95
C SER A 284 7.35 0.70 21.25
N ARG A 285 7.99 -0.47 21.35
CA ARG A 285 9.44 -0.58 21.61
C ARG A 285 10.18 -0.67 20.27
N PRO A 286 11.03 0.33 19.94
CA PRO A 286 11.86 0.27 18.75
C PRO A 286 12.77 -0.95 18.77
N ASP A 287 12.93 -1.59 17.62
CA ASP A 287 13.89 -2.67 17.45
C ASP A 287 15.26 -2.08 17.03
N PRO A 288 16.33 -2.23 17.84
CA PRO A 288 17.64 -1.70 17.49
C PRO A 288 18.22 -2.32 16.22
N ASP A 289 17.86 -3.57 15.90
CA ASP A 289 18.35 -4.26 14.71
C ASP A 289 17.76 -3.64 13.44
N ILE A 290 16.52 -3.11 13.52
CA ILE A 290 15.89 -2.40 12.41
C ILE A 290 16.61 -1.08 12.12
N ALA A 291 17.07 -0.35 13.15
CA ALA A 291 17.84 0.87 12.94
C ALA A 291 19.16 0.58 12.21
N VAL A 292 19.85 -0.50 12.57
CA VAL A 292 21.06 -0.97 11.89
C VAL A 292 20.76 -1.42 10.46
N ALA A 293 19.65 -2.13 10.25
CA ALA A 293 19.22 -2.55 8.91
C ALA A 293 18.92 -1.34 8.01
N ARG A 294 18.22 -0.31 8.52
CA ARG A 294 17.96 0.95 7.81
C ARG A 294 19.24 1.66 7.40
N ALA A 295 20.18 1.81 8.34
CA ALA A 295 21.49 2.40 8.04
C ALA A 295 22.24 1.58 6.99
N THR A 296 22.18 0.24 7.06
CA THR A 296 22.83 -0.63 6.07
C THR A 296 22.22 -0.46 4.67
N VAL A 297 20.90 -0.38 4.56
CA VAL A 297 20.20 -0.16 3.27
C VAL A 297 20.53 1.19 2.67
N LYS A 298 20.68 2.23 3.51
CA LYS A 298 21.04 3.57 3.07
C LYS A 298 22.51 3.65 2.65
N ASP A 299 23.41 3.24 3.54
CA ASP A 299 24.84 3.54 3.46
C ASP A 299 25.63 2.46 2.73
N ARG A 300 25.20 1.19 2.84
CA ARG A 300 25.88 0.02 2.28
C ARG A 300 24.93 -1.01 1.62
N PRO A 301 23.98 -0.59 0.77
CA PRO A 301 23.01 -1.50 0.14
C PRO A 301 23.65 -2.67 -0.61
N ALA A 302 24.82 -2.50 -1.24
CA ALA A 302 25.47 -3.59 -1.98
C ALA A 302 25.83 -4.78 -1.09
N SER A 303 26.02 -4.57 0.22
CA SER A 303 26.36 -5.63 1.17
C SER A 303 25.20 -6.59 1.50
N ILE A 304 23.96 -6.20 1.17
CA ILE A 304 22.74 -6.97 1.46
C ILE A 304 21.91 -7.23 0.20
N GLN A 305 22.46 -6.94 -0.98
CA GLN A 305 21.82 -7.16 -2.25
C GLN A 305 22.34 -8.44 -2.91
N SER A 306 21.44 -9.10 -3.64
CA SER A 306 21.81 -10.17 -4.57
C SER A 306 21.91 -9.60 -5.97
N CYS A 307 22.98 -9.93 -6.68
CA CYS A 307 23.19 -9.52 -8.07
C CYS A 307 23.17 -10.73 -9.00
N VAL A 308 22.41 -10.65 -10.09
CA VAL A 308 22.31 -11.69 -11.11
C VAL A 308 22.72 -11.14 -12.48
N PRO A 309 23.66 -11.79 -13.19
CA PRO A 309 23.96 -11.43 -14.56
C PRO A 309 22.87 -11.96 -15.51
N ARG A 310 22.43 -11.13 -16.45
CA ARG A 310 21.53 -11.48 -17.55
C ARG A 310 22.10 -10.88 -18.83
N GLY A 311 22.66 -11.73 -19.68
CA GLY A 311 23.46 -11.26 -20.81
C GLY A 311 24.69 -10.48 -20.34
N ASP A 312 24.82 -9.24 -20.80
CA ASP A 312 25.87 -8.28 -20.45
C ASP A 312 25.43 -7.23 -19.42
N VAL A 313 24.25 -7.40 -18.82
CA VAL A 313 23.71 -6.52 -17.79
C VAL A 313 23.66 -7.24 -16.45
N THR A 314 24.09 -6.56 -15.38
CA THR A 314 23.99 -7.07 -14.01
C THR A 314 22.82 -6.41 -13.28
N TYR A 315 21.92 -7.20 -12.71
CA TYR A 315 20.76 -6.72 -11.96
C TYR A 315 20.92 -7.01 -10.47
N CYS A 316 20.93 -5.97 -9.64
CA CYS A 316 21.09 -6.07 -8.19
C CYS A 316 19.80 -5.63 -7.48
N TYR A 317 19.29 -6.47 -6.59
CA TYR A 317 18.02 -6.27 -5.88
C TYR A 317 18.12 -6.69 -4.41
N PHE A 318 17.24 -6.14 -3.57
CA PHE A 318 17.08 -6.59 -2.20
C PHE A 318 16.31 -7.92 -2.13
N GLU A 319 16.52 -8.69 -1.07
CA GLU A 319 15.82 -9.97 -0.88
C GLU A 319 14.29 -9.82 -1.06
N GLY A 320 13.72 -10.73 -1.87
CA GLY A 320 12.30 -10.72 -2.23
C GLY A 320 11.91 -9.82 -3.40
N PHE A 321 12.84 -9.10 -4.04
CA PHE A 321 12.56 -8.25 -5.21
C PHE A 321 13.05 -8.84 -6.54
N ASP A 322 13.45 -10.12 -6.58
CA ASP A 322 13.90 -10.80 -7.79
C ASP A 322 12.85 -10.83 -8.90
N GLY A 323 11.56 -10.86 -8.54
CA GLY A 323 10.43 -10.79 -9.48
C GLY A 323 10.40 -9.52 -10.34
N PHE A 324 11.09 -8.45 -9.95
CA PHE A 324 11.13 -7.20 -10.73
C PHE A 324 12.13 -7.25 -11.89
N VAL A 325 13.15 -8.11 -11.80
CA VAL A 325 14.25 -8.18 -12.77
C VAL A 325 13.78 -8.36 -14.22
N PRO A 326 12.82 -9.24 -14.56
CA PRO A 326 12.34 -9.37 -15.93
C PRO A 326 11.70 -8.07 -16.48
N GLY A 327 11.04 -7.31 -15.61
CA GLY A 327 10.47 -6.01 -15.97
C GLY A 327 11.55 -4.98 -16.28
N TRP A 328 12.57 -4.90 -15.43
CA TRP A 328 13.74 -4.03 -15.65
C TRP A 328 14.50 -4.42 -16.92
N GLU A 329 14.72 -5.71 -17.13
CA GLU A 329 15.39 -6.26 -18.31
C GLU A 329 14.66 -5.89 -19.60
N SER A 330 13.33 -5.97 -19.61
CA SER A 330 12.51 -5.56 -20.75
C SER A 330 12.72 -4.08 -21.11
N VAL A 331 12.80 -3.19 -20.10
CA VAL A 331 13.02 -1.75 -20.34
C VAL A 331 14.44 -1.48 -20.81
N VAL A 332 15.44 -2.07 -20.16
CA VAL A 332 16.85 -1.94 -20.57
C VAL A 332 17.04 -2.39 -22.02
N THR A 333 16.48 -3.56 -22.38
CA THR A 333 16.56 -4.10 -23.74
C THR A 333 15.89 -3.17 -24.75
N ALA A 334 14.71 -2.63 -24.42
CA ALA A 334 13.98 -1.70 -25.28
C ALA A 334 14.76 -0.41 -25.54
N VAL A 335 15.43 0.15 -24.51
CA VAL A 335 16.27 1.34 -24.68
C VAL A 335 17.52 1.03 -25.51
N ARG A 336 18.16 -0.12 -25.27
CA ARG A 336 19.34 -0.53 -26.04
C ARG A 336 19.05 -0.73 -27.52
N ALA A 337 17.84 -1.16 -27.86
CA ALA A 337 17.41 -1.35 -29.24
C ALA A 337 17.21 -0.04 -30.03
N VAL A 338 17.15 1.12 -29.35
CA VAL A 338 16.92 2.44 -29.99
C VAL A 338 18.13 3.36 -29.94
N VAL A 339 19.25 2.93 -29.33
CA VAL A 339 20.53 3.64 -29.39
C VAL A 339 21.46 2.97 -30.40
N PRO A 340 22.47 3.68 -30.95
CA PRO A 340 23.47 3.08 -31.81
C PRO A 340 24.25 1.94 -31.12
N ASP A 341 24.59 0.88 -31.87
CA ASP A 341 25.33 -0.29 -31.34
C ASP A 341 26.68 0.08 -30.69
N SER A 342 27.35 1.09 -31.26
CA SER A 342 28.60 1.63 -30.74
C SER A 342 28.42 2.27 -29.36
N ALA A 343 27.28 2.91 -29.11
CA ALA A 343 26.92 3.48 -27.82
C ALA A 343 26.45 2.40 -26.83
N ALA A 344 25.66 1.42 -27.31
CA ALA A 344 25.16 0.30 -26.53
C ALA A 344 26.26 -0.58 -25.91
N SER A 345 27.48 -0.52 -26.47
CA SER A 345 28.66 -1.26 -26.02
C SER A 345 29.75 -0.37 -25.42
N SER A 346 29.48 0.93 -25.25
CA SER A 346 30.46 1.91 -24.75
C SER A 346 30.41 2.08 -23.22
N GLY A 347 31.59 2.26 -22.63
CA GLY A 347 31.76 2.51 -21.20
C GLY A 347 31.83 1.25 -20.33
N PRO A 348 31.71 1.40 -19.00
CA PRO A 348 31.70 0.26 -18.09
C PRO A 348 30.51 -0.69 -18.34
N PRO A 349 30.59 -1.98 -17.94
CA PRO A 349 29.46 -2.91 -18.01
C PRO A 349 28.19 -2.30 -17.40
N LEU A 350 27.05 -2.51 -18.06
CA LEU A 350 25.79 -1.96 -17.58
C LEU A 350 25.32 -2.72 -16.34
N ALA A 351 24.95 -1.99 -15.31
CA ALA A 351 24.34 -2.54 -14.12
C ALA A 351 23.08 -1.75 -13.76
N VAL A 352 22.06 -2.46 -13.30
CA VAL A 352 20.84 -1.89 -12.73
C VAL A 352 20.80 -2.29 -11.26
N ARG A 353 20.79 -1.32 -10.36
CA ARG A 353 20.83 -1.55 -8.92
C ARG A 353 19.68 -0.86 -8.22
N GLN A 354 18.96 -1.65 -7.43
CA GLN A 354 17.87 -1.17 -6.61
C GLN A 354 18.37 -0.25 -5.50
N ARG A 355 17.61 0.81 -5.22
CA ARG A 355 17.80 1.73 -4.10
C ARG A 355 16.52 1.77 -3.29
N ALA A 356 16.65 1.99 -1.99
CA ALA A 356 15.53 2.10 -1.09
C ALA A 356 15.78 3.28 -0.14
N LEU A 357 14.76 4.10 0.04
CA LEU A 357 14.74 5.12 1.06
C LEU A 357 14.29 4.48 2.38
N ALA A 358 15.27 4.08 3.18
CA ALA A 358 15.05 3.44 4.48
C ALA A 358 15.08 4.44 5.66
N GLU A 359 15.03 5.74 5.38
CA GLU A 359 14.97 6.77 6.42
C GLU A 359 13.56 7.28 6.64
N GLU A 360 13.26 7.58 7.90
CA GLU A 360 12.02 8.25 8.25
C GLU A 360 12.09 9.71 7.79
N ILE A 361 11.25 10.09 6.82
CA ILE A 361 11.16 11.47 6.36
C ILE A 361 10.50 12.29 7.46
N SER A 362 11.28 12.94 8.31
CA SER A 362 10.78 13.75 9.43
C SER A 362 10.08 15.03 8.91
N ALA A 363 8.90 15.40 9.45
CA ALA A 363 8.29 16.71 9.15
C ALA A 363 9.28 17.83 9.46
N GLY A 364 9.57 18.63 8.44
CA GLY A 364 10.49 19.78 8.53
C GLY A 364 11.89 19.48 8.02
N GLY A 365 12.26 18.21 7.88
CA GLY A 365 13.37 17.77 7.06
C GLY A 365 12.84 17.37 5.70
N SER A 366 12.64 18.34 4.79
CA SER A 366 12.84 17.97 3.39
C SER A 366 14.23 17.38 3.36
N GLY A 367 14.38 16.08 3.12
CA GLY A 367 15.69 15.53 2.78
C GLY A 367 16.23 16.46 1.72
N SER A 368 17.23 17.25 2.08
CA SER A 368 17.56 18.39 1.23
C SER A 368 18.05 17.81 -0.10
N VAL A 369 17.81 18.50 -1.21
CA VAL A 369 18.39 18.07 -2.49
C VAL A 369 19.89 17.81 -2.32
N ALA A 370 20.56 18.57 -1.44
CA ALA A 370 21.95 18.34 -1.05
C ALA A 370 22.21 16.99 -0.36
N GLU A 371 21.37 16.56 0.59
CA GLU A 371 21.50 15.24 1.24
C GLU A 371 21.24 14.10 0.26
N ALA A 372 20.22 14.23 -0.59
CA ALA A 372 19.95 13.28 -1.67
C ALA A 372 21.16 13.17 -2.62
N MET A 373 21.75 14.31 -3.01
CA MET A 373 22.96 14.33 -3.85
C MET A 373 24.18 13.71 -3.14
N GLN A 374 24.34 13.92 -1.83
CA GLN A 374 25.39 13.27 -1.06
C GLN A 374 25.22 11.75 -1.02
N ALA A 375 23.99 11.26 -0.86
CA ALA A 375 23.68 9.83 -0.92
C ALA A 375 24.02 9.25 -2.31
N VAL A 376 23.67 9.95 -3.39
CA VAL A 376 24.02 9.53 -4.77
C VAL A 376 25.53 9.44 -4.96
N ALA A 377 26.28 10.43 -4.47
CA ALA A 377 27.74 10.41 -4.55
C ALA A 377 28.34 9.23 -3.76
N ALA A 378 27.83 8.94 -2.57
CA ALA A 378 28.26 7.81 -1.76
C ALA A 378 27.97 6.46 -2.45
N TRP A 379 26.77 6.32 -3.03
CA TRP A 379 26.39 5.12 -3.78
C TRP A 379 27.28 4.86 -4.97
N LYS A 380 27.75 5.89 -5.69
CA LYS A 380 28.69 5.70 -6.81
C LYS A 380 30.00 5.08 -6.37
N VAL A 381 30.55 5.52 -5.23
CA VAL A 381 31.78 4.96 -4.66
C VAL A 381 31.58 3.51 -4.26
N GLU A 382 30.47 3.21 -3.59
CA GLU A 382 30.10 1.85 -3.20
C GLU A 382 29.90 0.94 -4.42
N ASP A 383 29.22 1.44 -5.46
CA ASP A 383 28.95 0.72 -6.69
C ASP A 383 30.21 0.29 -7.42
N ALA A 384 31.17 1.21 -7.51
CA ALA A 384 32.49 0.90 -8.05
C ALA A 384 33.20 -0.17 -7.20
N ALA A 385 33.15 -0.06 -5.87
CA ALA A 385 33.75 -1.03 -4.96
C ALA A 385 33.08 -2.42 -5.04
N ALA A 386 31.78 -2.46 -5.33
CA ALA A 386 30.98 -3.67 -5.49
C ALA A 386 31.03 -4.26 -6.91
N GLY A 387 31.86 -3.72 -7.81
CA GLY A 387 32.07 -4.25 -9.17
C GLY A 387 30.98 -3.87 -10.18
N THR A 388 30.16 -2.87 -9.88
CA THR A 388 29.09 -2.37 -10.76
C THR A 388 29.18 -0.84 -10.93
N PRO A 389 30.31 -0.30 -11.42
CA PRO A 389 30.50 1.14 -11.54
C PRO A 389 29.44 1.79 -12.44
N GLU A 390 29.00 3.00 -12.06
CA GLU A 390 27.98 3.76 -12.79
C GLU A 390 26.68 2.96 -12.99
N ALA A 391 26.23 2.24 -11.95
CA ALA A 391 24.96 1.51 -11.99
C ALA A 391 23.78 2.47 -12.13
N VAL A 392 22.85 2.09 -13.01
CA VAL A 392 21.53 2.71 -13.15
C VAL A 392 20.69 2.36 -11.94
N ARG A 393 19.94 3.35 -11.44
CA ARG A 393 19.13 3.19 -10.23
C ARG A 393 17.71 2.75 -10.58
N VAL A 394 17.16 1.87 -9.75
CA VAL A 394 15.73 1.53 -9.73
C VAL A 394 15.21 1.58 -8.31
N ASP A 395 13.92 1.84 -8.15
CA ASP A 395 13.26 1.94 -6.84
C ASP A 395 12.77 0.56 -6.34
N THR A 396 12.27 0.53 -5.12
CA THR A 396 11.53 -0.58 -4.52
C THR A 396 10.04 -0.57 -4.86
N ALA A 397 9.56 0.47 -5.53
CA ALA A 397 8.28 0.48 -6.22
C ALA A 397 8.49 0.28 -7.73
N TRP A 398 7.69 -0.60 -8.34
CA TRP A 398 7.76 -0.90 -9.77
C TRP A 398 6.37 -1.33 -10.28
N GLY A 399 6.19 -1.26 -11.60
CA GLY A 399 5.10 -1.95 -12.28
C GLY A 399 4.08 -1.08 -13.00
N ASP A 400 4.20 0.24 -12.90
CA ASP A 400 3.47 1.19 -13.73
C ASP A 400 4.32 1.72 -14.89
N ASP A 401 3.66 2.38 -15.85
CA ASP A 401 4.31 2.90 -17.04
C ASP A 401 5.27 4.07 -16.70
N ARG A 402 5.01 4.83 -15.62
CA ARG A 402 5.84 5.97 -15.20
C ARG A 402 7.20 5.49 -14.69
N ALA A 403 7.22 4.45 -13.86
CA ALA A 403 8.45 3.81 -13.39
C ALA A 403 9.26 3.23 -14.56
N ALA A 404 8.59 2.66 -15.57
CA ALA A 404 9.26 2.20 -16.79
C ALA A 404 9.90 3.37 -17.56
N ALA A 405 9.21 4.50 -17.70
CA ALA A 405 9.76 5.70 -18.34
C ALA A 405 10.95 6.29 -17.55
N ALA A 406 10.88 6.31 -16.22
CA ALA A 406 11.97 6.77 -15.35
C ALA A 406 13.21 5.89 -15.47
N LEU A 407 13.06 4.56 -15.44
CA LEU A 407 14.16 3.63 -15.69
C LEU A 407 14.73 3.80 -17.11
N ALA A 408 13.87 3.95 -18.11
CA ALA A 408 14.32 4.16 -19.47
C ALA A 408 15.17 5.43 -19.60
N ALA A 409 14.82 6.51 -18.89
CA ALA A 409 15.59 7.74 -18.87
C ALA A 409 16.98 7.55 -18.25
N GLU A 410 17.06 6.87 -17.10
CA GLU A 410 18.36 6.57 -16.46
C GLU A 410 19.26 5.69 -17.34
N VAL A 411 18.69 4.66 -18.01
CA VAL A 411 19.42 3.81 -18.95
C VAL A 411 19.87 4.61 -20.18
N ALA A 412 18.99 5.40 -20.78
CA ALA A 412 19.32 6.22 -21.94
C ALA A 412 20.42 7.22 -21.60
N TYR A 413 20.34 7.89 -20.46
CA TYR A 413 21.41 8.77 -19.98
C TYR A 413 22.74 8.03 -19.81
N ARG A 414 22.70 6.85 -19.18
CA ARG A 414 23.89 6.01 -18.97
C ARG A 414 24.58 5.59 -20.28
N LEU A 415 23.81 5.37 -21.34
CA LEU A 415 24.32 5.04 -22.68
C LEU A 415 24.80 6.27 -23.46
N MET A 416 24.19 7.44 -23.25
CA MET A 416 24.64 8.70 -23.87
C MET A 416 25.92 9.24 -23.25
N ALA A 417 26.07 9.15 -21.93
CA ALA A 417 27.12 9.83 -21.18
C ALA A 417 28.22 8.90 -20.64
N ALA A 418 28.06 7.58 -20.81
CA ALA A 418 28.90 6.55 -20.21
C ALA A 418 29.03 6.63 -18.66
N LYS A 419 28.14 7.38 -18.01
CA LYS A 419 28.08 7.63 -16.57
C LYS A 419 26.63 7.62 -16.09
N ALA A 420 26.40 7.21 -14.85
CA ALA A 420 25.09 7.30 -14.20
C ALA A 420 24.77 8.77 -13.90
N PHE A 421 23.48 9.10 -13.87
CA PHE A 421 23.05 10.45 -13.56
C PHE A 421 23.40 10.83 -12.12
N ASP A 422 23.98 12.02 -11.93
CA ASP A 422 24.45 12.51 -10.63
C ASP A 422 23.30 13.08 -9.75
N GLY A 423 22.08 13.17 -10.30
CA GLY A 423 20.92 13.73 -9.61
C GLY A 423 20.88 15.26 -9.56
N GLY A 424 19.73 15.81 -9.13
CA GLY A 424 19.61 17.19 -8.64
C GLY A 424 19.68 18.32 -9.68
N ASN A 425 19.72 18.03 -10.99
CA ASN A 425 19.89 19.05 -12.03
C ASN A 425 19.02 18.79 -13.26
N PHE A 426 18.84 19.85 -14.05
CA PHE A 426 18.23 19.74 -15.37
C PHE A 426 19.22 19.14 -16.36
N LEU A 427 18.72 18.27 -17.23
CA LEU A 427 19.39 17.93 -18.47
C LEU A 427 19.07 19.03 -19.48
N CYS A 428 20.09 19.59 -20.12
CA CYS A 428 19.95 20.75 -20.99
C CYS A 428 20.32 20.43 -22.45
N GLY A 429 19.98 21.37 -23.35
CA GLY A 429 20.42 21.35 -24.75
C GLY A 429 19.84 20.20 -25.58
N ALA A 430 20.55 19.84 -26.64
CA ALA A 430 20.16 18.72 -27.52
C ALA A 430 20.10 17.38 -26.78
N ARG A 431 20.93 17.19 -25.74
CA ARG A 431 20.96 15.95 -24.95
C ARG A 431 19.65 15.72 -24.20
N ALA A 432 18.99 16.78 -23.73
CA ALA A 432 17.69 16.71 -23.09
C ALA A 432 16.58 16.27 -24.05
N ALA A 433 16.54 16.87 -25.24
CA ALA A 433 15.60 16.48 -26.29
C ALA A 433 15.85 15.04 -26.78
N LEU A 434 17.12 14.65 -26.95
CA LEU A 434 17.48 13.28 -27.31
C LEU A 434 17.03 12.28 -26.24
N LEU A 435 17.20 12.57 -24.94
CA LEU A 435 16.72 11.71 -23.86
C LEU A 435 15.22 11.42 -23.99
N VAL A 436 14.42 12.49 -24.11
CA VAL A 436 12.95 12.39 -24.21
C VAL A 436 12.55 11.56 -25.43
N TRP A 437 13.21 11.77 -26.57
CA TRP A 437 12.98 10.97 -27.77
C TRP A 437 13.33 9.49 -27.58
N LEU A 438 14.49 9.17 -26.98
CA LEU A 438 14.91 7.79 -26.71
C LEU A 438 13.93 7.06 -25.79
N VAL A 439 13.49 7.71 -24.71
CA VAL A 439 12.51 7.15 -23.77
C VAL A 439 11.19 6.85 -24.46
N GLY A 440 10.65 7.82 -25.22
CA GLY A 440 9.40 7.63 -25.94
C GLY A 440 9.50 6.63 -27.10
N ARG A 441 10.68 6.44 -27.70
CA ARG A 441 10.86 5.50 -28.81
C ARG A 441 11.10 4.06 -28.36
N ALA A 442 11.65 3.86 -27.16
CA ALA A 442 12.04 2.55 -26.65
C ALA A 442 10.90 1.52 -26.66
N SER A 443 9.72 1.89 -26.15
CA SER A 443 8.56 0.98 -26.12
C SER A 443 7.23 1.75 -25.98
N PRO A 444 6.09 1.11 -26.31
CA PRO A 444 4.77 1.69 -26.04
C PRO A 444 4.55 2.00 -24.55
N THR A 445 5.09 1.16 -23.65
CA THR A 445 4.97 1.34 -22.19
C THR A 445 5.72 2.59 -21.71
N THR A 446 6.97 2.77 -22.15
CA THR A 446 7.76 3.97 -21.78
C THR A 446 7.17 5.24 -22.38
N LEU A 447 6.58 5.18 -23.58
CA LEU A 447 5.85 6.30 -24.18
C LEU A 447 4.59 6.68 -23.38
N ALA A 448 3.79 5.69 -22.97
CA ALA A 448 2.60 5.92 -22.15
C ALA A 448 2.96 6.53 -20.79
N GLY A 449 4.01 6.02 -20.15
CA GLY A 449 4.54 6.55 -18.91
C GLY A 449 5.03 7.98 -19.03
N MET A 450 5.81 8.26 -20.07
CA MET A 450 6.32 9.60 -20.35
C MET A 450 5.18 10.61 -20.58
N ARG A 451 4.14 10.26 -21.34
CA ARG A 451 2.96 11.12 -21.52
C ARG A 451 2.23 11.37 -20.20
N SER A 452 2.10 10.34 -19.39
CA SER A 452 1.48 10.47 -18.07
C SER A 452 2.29 11.36 -17.12
N LEU A 453 3.62 11.36 -17.23
CA LEU A 453 4.49 12.27 -16.49
C LEU A 453 4.34 13.70 -16.99
N ASP A 454 4.32 13.92 -18.31
CA ASP A 454 4.14 15.22 -18.96
C ASP A 454 2.84 15.91 -18.51
N GLU A 455 1.72 15.18 -18.51
CA GLU A 455 0.40 15.67 -18.04
C GLU A 455 0.40 16.14 -16.58
N THR A 456 1.30 15.61 -15.75
CA THR A 456 1.41 15.94 -14.31
C THR A 456 2.61 16.81 -13.96
N SER A 457 3.41 17.17 -14.96
CA SER A 457 4.62 17.97 -14.79
C SER A 457 4.33 19.46 -15.01
N THR A 458 5.17 20.33 -14.47
CA THR A 458 5.05 21.79 -14.68
C THR A 458 6.45 22.38 -14.86
N GLY A 459 6.72 22.97 -16.02
CA GLY A 459 7.98 23.66 -16.33
C GLY A 459 9.13 22.72 -16.78
N ALA A 460 9.03 21.43 -16.50
CA ALA A 460 9.91 20.40 -17.03
C ALA A 460 9.26 19.03 -16.94
N LEU A 461 9.52 18.16 -17.92
CA LEU A 461 9.21 16.74 -17.85
C LEU A 461 10.14 16.05 -16.84
N VAL A 462 9.56 15.51 -15.77
CA VAL A 462 10.30 14.91 -14.66
C VAL A 462 10.28 13.38 -14.73
N PHE A 463 11.43 12.78 -15.01
CA PHE A 463 11.65 11.33 -14.90
C PHE A 463 12.18 11.01 -13.51
N SER A 464 11.30 10.96 -12.51
CA SER A 464 11.67 10.66 -11.11
C SER A 464 11.27 9.27 -10.67
N ASP A 465 11.92 8.81 -9.61
CA ASP A 465 11.43 7.67 -8.83
C ASP A 465 10.19 8.03 -8.00
N VAL A 466 9.66 7.07 -7.22
CA VAL A 466 8.42 7.25 -6.46
C VAL A 466 8.60 8.23 -5.31
N SER A 467 9.83 8.44 -4.84
CA SER A 467 10.13 9.45 -3.83
C SER A 467 10.08 10.88 -4.35
N GLY A 468 10.27 11.08 -5.65
CA GLY A 468 10.42 12.40 -6.26
C GLY A 468 11.74 13.10 -5.92
N LEU A 469 12.60 12.49 -5.10
CA LEU A 469 13.89 13.07 -4.68
C LEU A 469 14.99 12.83 -5.72
N TYR A 470 14.85 11.78 -6.52
CA TYR A 470 15.82 11.40 -7.53
C TYR A 470 15.15 11.37 -8.90
N GLY A 471 15.68 12.11 -9.86
CA GLY A 471 15.17 12.08 -11.22
C GLY A 471 15.95 12.95 -12.19
N ILE A 472 15.69 12.72 -13.47
CA ILE A 472 16.20 13.54 -14.57
C ILE A 472 15.11 14.51 -15.00
N LEU A 473 15.42 15.80 -15.00
CA LEU A 473 14.48 16.85 -15.41
C LEU A 473 14.84 17.35 -16.81
N ALA A 474 13.92 17.24 -17.76
CA ALA A 474 14.06 17.82 -19.09
C ALA A 474 13.15 19.05 -19.20
N PRO A 475 13.68 20.28 -19.31
CA PRO A 475 12.85 21.49 -19.45
C PRO A 475 11.84 21.36 -20.58
N ASP A 476 10.65 21.94 -20.43
CA ASP A 476 9.57 21.84 -21.43
C ASP A 476 10.03 22.30 -22.82
N ARG A 477 10.89 23.33 -22.87
CA ARG A 477 11.52 23.82 -24.11
C ARG A 477 12.26 22.72 -24.87
N ALA A 478 12.94 21.82 -24.16
CA ALA A 478 13.68 20.70 -24.74
C ALA A 478 12.82 19.45 -24.93
N ALA A 479 11.82 19.21 -24.07
CA ALA A 479 10.92 18.07 -24.19
C ALA A 479 9.95 18.20 -25.38
N ALA A 480 9.37 19.40 -25.58
CA ALA A 480 8.39 19.67 -26.64
C ALA A 480 8.82 19.24 -28.05
N PRO A 481 10.02 19.63 -28.58
CA PRO A 481 10.44 19.21 -29.92
C PRO A 481 10.65 17.70 -30.05
N ALA A 482 11.03 17.02 -28.96
CA ALA A 482 11.17 15.57 -28.95
C ALA A 482 9.82 14.85 -28.95
N LEU A 483 8.83 15.37 -28.21
CA LEU A 483 7.45 14.90 -28.24
C LEU A 483 6.83 15.08 -29.64
N GLU A 484 7.03 16.23 -30.27
CA GLU A 484 6.59 16.48 -31.66
C GLU A 484 7.23 15.47 -32.64
N LEU A 485 8.52 15.17 -32.46
CA LEU A 485 9.22 14.19 -33.29
C LEU A 485 8.66 12.77 -33.14
N LEU A 486 8.23 12.40 -31.92
CA LEU A 486 7.58 11.11 -31.65
C LEU A 486 6.18 11.02 -32.26
N GLU A 487 5.45 12.14 -32.35
CA GLU A 487 4.14 12.20 -33.01
C GLU A 487 4.24 12.05 -34.54
N ARG A 488 5.30 12.59 -35.14
CA ARG A 488 5.55 12.49 -36.59
C ARG A 488 5.83 11.05 -37.07
N GLN A 489 6.29 10.15 -36.18
CA GLN A 489 6.61 8.73 -36.48
C GLN A 489 7.42 8.49 -37.77
N SER A 490 8.47 9.28 -37.99
CA SER A 490 9.29 9.14 -39.20
C SER A 490 10.41 8.10 -39.02
N ASP A 491 10.48 7.13 -39.95
CA ASP A 491 11.56 6.14 -40.05
C ASP A 491 12.92 6.77 -40.43
N GLU A 492 12.94 8.06 -40.80
CA GLU A 492 14.17 8.80 -41.10
C GLU A 492 14.90 9.28 -39.84
N VAL A 493 14.24 9.28 -38.68
CA VAL A 493 14.81 9.80 -37.43
C VAL A 493 15.92 8.91 -36.86
N PRO A 494 15.76 7.57 -36.72
CA PRO A 494 16.81 6.72 -36.16
C PRO A 494 18.15 6.81 -36.92
N PRO A 495 18.20 6.78 -38.27
CA PRO A 495 19.45 6.99 -39.01
C PRO A 495 20.10 8.36 -38.77
N LEU A 496 19.30 9.41 -38.56
CA LEU A 496 19.83 10.75 -38.22
C LEU A 496 20.39 10.79 -36.80
N VAL A 497 19.72 10.15 -35.84
CA VAL A 497 20.22 10.00 -34.47
C VAL A 497 21.55 9.25 -34.46
N GLU A 498 21.67 8.17 -35.23
CA GLU A 498 22.91 7.41 -35.36
C GLU A 498 24.04 8.27 -35.96
N ARG A 499 23.76 8.97 -37.07
CA ARG A 499 24.73 9.83 -37.75
C ARG A 499 25.23 10.98 -36.86
N HIS A 500 24.35 11.58 -36.07
CA HIS A 500 24.65 12.73 -35.22
C HIS A 500 24.82 12.37 -33.75
N TRP A 501 25.03 11.08 -33.41
CA TRP A 501 25.04 10.62 -32.02
C TRP A 501 26.04 11.40 -31.14
N ALA A 502 27.28 11.56 -31.62
CA ALA A 502 28.31 12.29 -30.87
C ALA A 502 27.96 13.78 -30.65
N GLU A 503 27.29 14.40 -31.62
CA GLU A 503 26.87 15.80 -31.53
C GLU A 503 25.67 15.95 -30.58
N LEU A 504 24.63 15.11 -30.73
CA LEU A 504 23.43 15.14 -29.90
C LEU A 504 23.69 14.75 -28.44
N THR A 505 24.70 13.91 -28.20
CA THR A 505 25.11 13.53 -26.86
C THR A 505 26.14 14.47 -26.25
N ALA A 506 26.69 15.47 -26.95
CA ALA A 506 27.63 16.40 -26.34
C ALA A 506 26.93 17.33 -25.33
N PRO A 507 27.56 17.63 -24.17
CA PRO A 507 26.93 18.43 -23.10
C PRO A 507 26.70 19.89 -23.49
N ASP A 508 27.49 20.39 -24.43
CA ASP A 508 27.55 21.76 -24.92
C ASP A 508 26.71 21.99 -26.19
N THR A 509 26.10 20.94 -26.75
CA THR A 509 25.31 21.08 -27.97
C THR A 509 23.99 21.79 -27.67
N PRO A 510 23.74 22.97 -28.29
CA PRO A 510 22.55 23.77 -28.02
C PRO A 510 21.29 23.08 -28.56
N LEU A 511 20.14 23.38 -27.96
CA LEU A 511 18.85 22.80 -28.35
C LEU A 511 18.47 23.17 -29.79
N GLU A 512 18.85 24.35 -30.25
CA GLU A 512 18.65 24.83 -31.61
C GLU A 512 19.28 23.89 -32.65
N ARG A 513 20.38 23.23 -32.28
CA ARG A 513 21.03 22.25 -33.15
C ARG A 513 20.19 20.98 -33.31
N PHE A 514 19.52 20.53 -32.26
CA PHE A 514 18.53 19.43 -32.34
C PHE A 514 17.42 19.79 -33.33
N GLY A 515 16.86 21.00 -33.21
CA GLY A 515 15.84 21.51 -34.14
C GLY A 515 16.30 21.53 -35.60
N ALA A 516 17.55 21.97 -35.83
CA ALA A 516 18.14 22.00 -37.17
C ALA A 516 18.37 20.61 -37.78
N ILE A 517 18.74 19.61 -36.98
CA ILE A 517 18.97 18.23 -37.45
C ILE A 517 17.65 17.56 -37.82
N PHE A 518 16.61 17.72 -37.00
CA PHE A 518 15.34 17.00 -37.16
C PHE A 518 14.22 17.81 -37.82
N GLY A 519 14.48 19.07 -38.19
CA GLY A 519 13.48 19.94 -38.80
C GLY A 519 12.28 20.19 -37.89
N VAL A 520 12.53 20.35 -36.58
CA VAL A 520 11.50 20.65 -35.57
C VAL A 520 11.71 22.08 -35.04
N PRO A 521 10.63 22.87 -34.90
CA PRO A 521 10.74 24.24 -34.40
C PRO A 521 11.15 24.24 -32.92
N ILE A 522 12.08 25.14 -32.56
CA ILE A 522 12.45 25.39 -31.17
C ILE A 522 11.81 26.70 -30.73
N GLN A 523 11.03 26.67 -29.66
CA GLN A 523 10.42 27.89 -29.13
C GLN A 523 11.51 28.84 -28.59
N PRO A 524 11.39 30.16 -28.84
CA PRO A 524 12.28 31.15 -28.25
C PRO A 524 12.12 31.20 -26.72
N LEU A 525 13.18 31.56 -25.99
CA LEU A 525 13.07 31.83 -24.55
C LEU A 525 12.08 32.99 -24.33
N ALA A 526 11.11 32.81 -23.44
CA ALA A 526 10.27 33.92 -23.00
C ALA A 526 11.13 34.92 -22.19
N PRO A 527 11.02 36.24 -22.45
CA PRO A 527 11.86 37.24 -21.78
C PRO A 527 11.62 37.38 -20.26
N ASP A 528 10.46 36.95 -19.77
CA ASP A 528 10.03 37.10 -18.36
C ASP A 528 9.74 35.76 -17.64
N ALA A 529 10.04 34.62 -18.27
CA ALA A 529 10.01 33.36 -17.53
C ALA A 529 11.26 33.31 -16.65
N ASP A 530 11.12 32.94 -15.37
CA ASP A 530 12.24 32.50 -14.54
C ASP A 530 13.03 31.48 -15.38
N ALA A 531 14.14 31.94 -15.97
CA ALA A 531 14.80 31.16 -17.01
C ALA A 531 15.20 29.83 -16.36
N PRO A 532 14.78 28.68 -16.91
CA PRO A 532 15.24 27.41 -16.38
C PRO A 532 16.77 27.44 -16.39
N PRO A 533 17.46 26.81 -15.43
CA PRO A 533 18.92 26.94 -15.23
C PRO A 533 19.77 26.41 -16.41
N CYS A 534 19.14 26.03 -17.52
CA CYS A 534 19.72 25.63 -18.80
C CYS A 534 20.01 26.82 -19.74
N VAL A 535 20.51 27.94 -19.21
CA VAL A 535 21.08 29.01 -20.04
C VAL A 535 22.57 28.73 -20.21
N PRO A 536 23.13 28.75 -21.44
CA PRO A 536 24.55 28.50 -21.68
C PRO A 536 25.49 29.46 -20.96
#